data_AF-A0A6L9L673-F1
#
_entry.id   AF-A0A6L9L673-F1
#
_cell.length_a   1.000
_cell.length_b   1.000
_cell.length_c   1.000
_cell.angle_alpha   90.00
_cell.angle_beta   90.00
_cell.angle_gamma   90.00
#
_symmetry.space_group_name_H-M   'P 1'
#
loop_
_entity.id
_entity.type
_entity.pdbx_description
1 polymer ?
#
loop_
_entity_poly.entity_id
_entity_poly.type
_entity_poly.pdbx_seq_one_letter_code
_entity_poly.pdbx_strand_id
1 'polypeptide(L)'
;MQLIINERSSTPKYRQIVDAVMHGIETGALHRDEQLPSINELSGEYDLARDTVEKAYNFLKKEGIIHSVKGKGYFIRQEGPDQLRVLLIINKLSAYKKIVYYSLLDALGPGAVVDLRLHHHSVSQLEHLLQENKGLYNYYVVMPHIYAKCATSGHEATKVENLLAAIPSEKLVLLDKDLPGLKGDYIAVYQEFDRDIYEALVAASDLLAKYQKLVLIFPKDVRYPDDIVRGFRNYAVHYQKEFTILETTINYSIDTNTAYIVLEDSDLAELVRQARRSSLTLGKDVGILAFNETPLKEVLADGITVVSTDHELMGRTAALLMLNHRAEKVKNPFKLIRRSSL
;
A
#
# COMPACT_ATOMS: atom_id res chain seq x y z
N MET A 1 7.72 23.52 31.42
CA MET A 1 8.96 22.88 30.92
C MET A 1 10.05 23.00 31.99
N GLN A 2 10.71 21.91 32.39
CA GLN A 2 11.92 21.94 33.23
C GLN A 2 13.13 21.65 32.36
N LEU A 3 14.09 22.57 32.28
CA LEU A 3 15.30 22.45 31.46
C LEU A 3 16.51 22.20 32.38
N ILE A 4 17.30 21.16 32.13
CA ILE A 4 18.58 20.93 32.83
C ILE A 4 19.70 21.12 31.82
N ILE A 5 20.44 22.24 31.93
CA ILE A 5 21.59 22.52 31.08
C ILE A 5 22.86 22.04 31.77
N ASN A 6 23.59 21.15 31.11
CA ASN A 6 24.89 20.68 31.56
C ASN A 6 26.02 21.45 30.86
N GLU A 7 26.61 22.40 31.59
CA GLU A 7 27.74 23.24 31.16
C GLU A 7 29.02 22.44 30.87
N ARG A 8 29.16 21.23 31.43
CA ARG A 8 30.33 20.37 31.26
C ARG A 8 30.13 19.30 30.17
N SER A 9 28.96 19.28 29.53
CA SER A 9 28.65 18.33 28.46
C SER A 9 29.35 18.73 27.15
N SER A 10 29.76 17.73 26.37
CA SER A 10 30.21 17.93 24.99
C SER A 10 29.06 18.30 24.03
N THR A 11 27.80 18.11 24.45
CA THR A 11 26.62 18.48 23.68
C THR A 11 26.42 19.99 23.69
N PRO A 12 26.37 20.66 22.52
CA PRO A 12 26.12 22.10 22.45
C PRO A 12 24.81 22.52 23.14
N LYS A 13 24.79 23.68 23.81
CA LYS A 13 23.62 24.16 24.56
C LYS A 13 22.33 24.20 23.73
N TYR A 14 22.40 24.64 22.46
CA TYR A 14 21.22 24.65 21.59
C TYR A 14 20.65 23.25 21.33
N ARG A 15 21.50 22.20 21.30
CA ARG A 15 21.07 20.80 21.19
C ARG A 15 20.41 20.34 22.48
N GLN A 16 20.96 20.69 23.64
CA GLN A 16 20.33 20.36 24.92
C GLN A 16 18.92 20.97 25.04
N ILE A 17 18.68 22.17 24.49
CA ILE A 17 17.34 22.77 24.41
C ILE A 17 16.41 21.96 23.50
N VAL A 18 16.90 21.58 22.31
CA VAL A 18 16.15 20.73 21.37
C VAL A 18 15.76 19.42 22.05
N ASP A 19 16.73 18.75 22.68
CA ASP A 19 16.54 17.45 23.32
C ASP A 19 15.56 17.55 24.49
N ALA A 20 15.60 18.64 25.27
CA ALA A 20 14.66 18.86 26.37
C ALA A 20 13.22 19.14 25.88
N VAL A 21 13.05 19.89 24.79
CA VAL A 21 11.72 20.10 24.18
C VAL A 21 11.19 18.78 23.62
N MET A 22 12.04 18.03 22.91
CA MET A 22 11.69 16.70 22.41
C MET A 22 11.32 15.75 23.55
N HIS A 23 12.10 15.72 24.62
CA HIS A 23 11.81 14.89 25.80
C HIS A 23 10.51 15.30 26.50
N GLY A 24 10.21 16.60 26.58
CA GLY A 24 8.94 17.10 27.11
C GLY A 24 7.74 16.67 26.27
N ILE A 25 7.89 16.67 24.94
CA ILE A 25 6.89 16.14 24.02
C ILE A 25 6.77 14.61 24.19
N GLU A 26 7.91 13.91 24.27
CA GLU A 26 8.00 12.45 24.42
C GLU A 26 7.34 11.92 25.71
N THR A 27 7.45 12.67 26.79
CA THR A 27 6.92 12.30 28.12
C THR A 27 5.49 12.79 28.34
N GLY A 28 4.90 13.50 27.36
CA GLY A 28 3.58 14.12 27.49
C GLY A 28 3.54 15.34 28.42
N ALA A 29 4.69 15.89 28.80
CA ALA A 29 4.80 17.11 29.61
C ALA A 29 4.61 18.40 28.80
N LEU A 30 4.67 18.33 27.47
CA LEU A 30 4.36 19.41 26.53
C LEU A 30 3.32 18.90 25.52
N HIS A 31 2.22 19.63 25.37
CA HIS A 31 1.12 19.25 24.49
C HIS A 31 1.08 20.07 23.20
N ARG A 32 0.35 19.56 22.20
CA ARG A 32 0.07 20.29 20.95
C ARG A 32 -0.58 21.64 21.27
N ASP A 33 -0.19 22.66 20.51
CA ASP A 33 -0.65 24.05 20.64
C ASP A 33 -0.36 24.67 22.02
N GLU A 34 0.42 23.99 22.86
CA GLU A 34 1.00 24.58 24.06
C GLU A 34 2.07 25.59 23.65
N GLN A 35 2.04 26.74 24.32
CA GLN A 35 2.99 27.82 24.09
C GLN A 35 4.32 27.51 24.77
N LEU A 36 5.40 27.49 24.01
CA LEU A 36 6.75 27.45 24.56
C LEU A 36 7.13 28.81 25.19
N PRO A 37 8.01 28.82 26.20
CA PRO A 37 8.60 30.06 26.70
C PRO A 37 9.18 30.87 25.55
N SER A 38 9.02 32.19 25.60
CA SER A 38 9.65 33.09 24.64
C SER A 38 11.18 32.99 24.72
N ILE A 39 11.86 33.44 23.67
CA ILE A 39 13.33 33.49 23.62
C ILE A 39 13.89 34.25 24.82
N ASN A 40 13.22 35.33 25.25
CA ASN A 40 13.67 36.15 26.37
C ASN A 40 13.42 35.48 27.73
N GLU A 41 12.27 34.81 27.90
CA GLU A 41 11.96 34.08 29.12
C GLU A 41 12.94 32.92 29.31
N LEU A 42 13.15 32.11 28.27
CA LEU A 42 14.07 30.97 28.36
C LEU A 42 15.53 31.39 28.55
N SER A 43 15.93 32.50 27.91
CA SER A 43 17.26 33.09 28.07
C SER A 43 17.48 33.56 29.51
N GLY A 44 16.49 34.23 30.11
CA GLY A 44 16.59 34.74 31.49
C GLY A 44 16.47 33.66 32.56
N GLU A 45 15.59 32.68 32.38
CA GLU A 45 15.34 31.61 33.36
C GLU A 45 16.52 30.65 33.49
N TYR A 46 17.23 30.37 32.39
CA TYR A 46 18.31 29.38 32.33
C TYR A 46 19.69 29.97 32.03
N ASP A 47 19.85 31.30 32.08
CA ASP A 47 21.09 32.02 31.79
C ASP A 47 21.74 31.62 30.45
N LEU A 48 20.90 31.51 29.41
CA LEU A 48 21.29 31.09 28.08
C LEU A 48 21.44 32.31 27.16
N ALA A 49 22.43 32.29 26.26
CA ALA A 49 22.54 33.30 25.21
C ALA A 49 21.30 33.26 24.29
N ARG A 50 20.73 34.43 23.97
CA ARG A 50 19.53 34.56 23.13
C ARG A 50 19.70 33.85 21.78
N ASP A 51 20.84 34.02 21.13
CA ASP A 51 21.17 33.38 19.85
C ASP A 51 21.16 31.83 19.94
N THR A 52 21.46 31.27 21.12
CA THR A 52 21.43 29.82 21.35
C THR A 52 19.99 29.31 21.41
N VAL A 53 19.10 30.02 22.11
CA VAL A 53 17.67 29.69 22.17
C VAL A 53 17.03 29.87 20.80
N GLU A 54 17.34 30.97 20.10
CA GLU A 54 16.85 31.25 18.76
C GLU A 54 17.31 30.16 17.78
N LYS A 55 18.57 29.72 17.85
CA LYS A 55 19.08 28.61 17.04
C LYS A 55 18.34 27.30 17.32
N ALA A 56 18.03 26.99 18.57
CA ALA A 56 17.26 25.81 18.94
C ALA A 56 15.82 25.88 18.40
N TYR A 57 15.13 27.01 18.56
CA TYR A 57 13.76 27.18 18.08
C TYR A 57 13.67 27.20 16.55
N ASN A 58 14.65 27.81 15.88
CA ASN A 58 14.73 27.75 14.42
C ASN A 58 14.98 26.33 13.91
N PHE A 59 15.78 25.52 14.64
CA PHE A 59 15.93 24.11 14.34
C PHE A 59 14.60 23.36 14.50
N LEU A 60 13.96 23.45 15.68
CA LEU A 60 12.66 22.81 15.94
C LEU A 60 11.57 23.23 14.95
N LYS A 61 11.55 24.50 14.55
CA LYS A 61 10.62 25.03 13.56
C LYS A 61 10.89 24.47 12.16
N LYS A 62 12.17 24.37 11.78
CA LYS A 62 12.58 23.77 10.50
C LYS A 62 12.22 22.29 10.42
N GLU A 63 12.36 21.56 11.51
CA GLU A 63 11.96 20.15 11.63
C GLU A 63 10.45 19.97 11.80
N GLY A 64 9.67 21.06 11.86
CA GLY A 64 8.21 21.00 11.95
C GLY A 64 7.66 20.59 13.32
N ILE A 65 8.51 20.58 14.36
CA ILE A 65 8.16 20.22 15.74
C ILE A 65 7.38 21.35 16.42
N ILE A 66 7.71 22.59 16.09
CA ILE A 66 7.04 23.80 16.58
C ILE A 66 6.62 24.71 15.43
N HIS A 67 5.70 25.62 15.69
CA HIS A 67 5.30 26.68 14.76
C HIS A 67 5.33 28.04 15.46
N SER A 68 5.47 29.12 14.70
CA SER A 68 5.50 30.50 15.23
C SER A 68 4.23 31.24 14.84
N VAL A 69 3.55 31.84 15.81
CA VAL A 69 2.41 32.73 15.57
C VAL A 69 2.87 34.17 15.80
N LYS A 70 2.74 35.00 14.75
CA LYS A 70 3.22 36.40 14.77
C LYS A 70 2.59 37.15 15.94
N GLY A 71 3.43 37.73 16.79
CA GLY A 71 3.01 38.47 17.98
C GLY A 71 2.51 37.62 19.16
N LYS A 72 2.48 36.29 19.04
CA LYS A 72 2.04 35.38 20.12
C LYS A 72 3.11 34.40 20.59
N GLY A 73 4.15 34.13 19.79
CA GLY A 73 5.28 33.29 20.22
C GLY A 73 5.38 31.97 19.45
N TYR A 74 5.95 30.96 20.09
CA TYR A 74 6.18 29.63 19.53
C TYR A 74 5.28 28.60 20.21
N PHE A 75 4.75 27.68 19.43
CA PHE A 75 3.76 26.69 19.87
C PHE A 75 4.15 25.31 19.36
N ILE A 76 3.91 24.27 20.15
CA ILE A 76 4.16 22.89 19.74
C ILE A 76 3.25 22.56 18.53
N ARG A 77 3.87 22.15 17.42
CA ARG A 77 3.18 21.72 16.20
C ARG A 77 3.00 20.20 16.16
N GLN A 78 3.94 19.46 16.75
CA GLN A 78 3.91 18.01 16.75
C GLN A 78 2.77 17.52 17.65
N GLU A 79 1.78 16.86 17.05
CA GLU A 79 0.96 15.86 17.74
C GLU A 79 1.95 14.86 18.34
N GLY A 80 1.90 14.63 19.66
CA GLY A 80 2.98 14.00 20.42
C GLY A 80 3.49 12.64 19.87
N PRO A 81 4.53 12.07 20.49
CA PRO A 81 5.10 10.74 20.13
C PRO A 81 4.06 9.61 20.04
N ASP A 82 2.86 9.80 20.61
CA ASP A 82 1.81 8.80 20.69
C ASP A 82 0.92 8.70 19.44
N GLN A 83 1.02 9.66 18.50
CA GLN A 83 0.22 9.58 17.29
C GLN A 83 0.96 8.86 16.16
N LEU A 84 0.59 7.61 15.94
CA LEU A 84 1.10 6.80 14.83
C LEU A 84 0.67 7.38 13.48
N ARG A 85 1.60 7.94 12.72
CA ARG A 85 1.37 8.48 11.37
C ARG A 85 1.90 7.55 10.30
N VAL A 86 1.03 7.19 9.37
CA VAL A 86 1.31 6.28 8.27
C VAL A 86 1.02 6.97 6.95
N LEU A 87 1.96 6.91 6.01
CA LEU A 87 1.74 7.34 4.64
C LEU A 87 1.46 6.11 3.77
N LEU A 88 0.24 5.97 3.27
CA LEU A 88 -0.14 4.93 2.32
C LEU A 88 -0.03 5.46 0.88
N ILE A 89 0.83 4.85 0.07
CA ILE A 89 1.07 5.20 -1.33
C ILE A 89 0.61 4.06 -2.24
N ILE A 90 -0.36 4.35 -3.11
CA ILE A 90 -0.92 3.39 -4.08
C ILE A 90 -0.99 3.98 -5.49
N ASN A 91 -1.19 3.16 -6.52
CA ASN A 91 -1.27 3.62 -7.91
C ASN A 91 -2.60 4.31 -8.24
N LYS A 92 -3.72 3.67 -7.89
CA LYS A 92 -5.09 4.12 -8.14
C LYS A 92 -5.98 3.60 -7.02
N LEU A 93 -7.06 4.30 -6.71
CA LEU A 93 -8.06 3.81 -5.78
C LEU A 93 -8.95 2.76 -6.47
N SER A 94 -9.17 1.62 -5.81
CA SER A 94 -10.08 0.56 -6.23
C SER A 94 -10.90 0.06 -5.04
N ALA A 95 -11.95 -0.72 -5.29
CA ALA A 95 -12.78 -1.29 -4.22
C ALA A 95 -11.94 -2.07 -3.21
N TYR A 96 -11.06 -2.95 -3.68
CA TYR A 96 -10.22 -3.76 -2.79
C TYR A 96 -9.17 -2.94 -2.03
N LYS A 97 -8.61 -1.87 -2.63
CA LYS A 97 -7.67 -0.97 -1.94
C LYS A 97 -8.33 -0.16 -0.83
N LYS A 98 -9.63 0.17 -0.99
CA LYS A 98 -10.42 0.75 0.10
C LYS A 98 -10.53 -0.22 1.27
N ILE A 99 -10.74 -1.51 1.03
CA ILE A 99 -10.78 -2.53 2.09
C ILE A 99 -9.45 -2.60 2.83
N VAL A 100 -8.32 -2.63 2.11
CA VAL A 100 -6.99 -2.60 2.73
C VAL A 100 -6.79 -1.32 3.56
N TYR A 101 -7.15 -0.15 3.03
CA TYR A 101 -7.04 1.13 3.74
C TYR A 101 -7.87 1.16 5.03
N TYR A 102 -9.15 0.76 4.98
CA TYR A 102 -10.01 0.79 6.16
C TYR A 102 -9.62 -0.26 7.20
N SER A 103 -9.21 -1.46 6.78
CA SER A 103 -8.75 -2.50 7.70
C SER A 103 -7.42 -2.16 8.36
N LEU A 104 -6.52 -1.49 7.64
CA LEU A 104 -5.30 -0.90 8.19
C LEU A 104 -5.64 0.16 9.25
N LEU A 105 -6.50 1.13 8.90
CA LEU A 105 -6.92 2.21 9.81
C LEU A 105 -7.60 1.68 11.08
N ASP A 106 -8.54 0.74 10.92
CA ASP A 106 -9.24 0.08 12.03
C ASP A 106 -8.27 -0.63 12.99
N ALA A 107 -7.36 -1.43 12.43
CA ALA A 107 -6.41 -2.21 13.23
C ALA A 107 -5.31 -1.37 13.88
N LEU A 108 -4.96 -0.21 13.32
CA LEU A 108 -4.03 0.74 13.94
C LEU A 108 -4.64 1.49 15.13
N GLY A 109 -5.98 1.55 15.22
CA GLY A 109 -6.71 2.16 16.31
C GLY A 109 -6.97 3.66 16.13
N PRO A 110 -7.83 4.25 16.99
CA PRO A 110 -8.42 5.58 16.79
C PRO A 110 -7.43 6.76 16.88
N GLY A 111 -6.24 6.53 17.43
CA GLY A 111 -5.19 7.54 17.46
C GLY A 111 -4.41 7.65 16.15
N ALA A 112 -4.37 6.60 15.34
CA ALA A 112 -3.53 6.58 14.16
C ALA A 112 -4.06 7.46 13.03
N VAL A 113 -3.15 8.07 12.27
CA VAL A 113 -3.45 8.84 11.06
C VAL A 113 -2.86 8.11 9.87
N VAL A 114 -3.70 7.79 8.89
CA VAL A 114 -3.27 7.19 7.63
C VAL A 114 -3.54 8.16 6.49
N ASP A 115 -2.49 8.82 6.00
CA ASP A 115 -2.57 9.71 4.85
C ASP A 115 -2.47 8.89 3.55
N LEU A 116 -3.43 9.05 2.64
CA LEU A 116 -3.46 8.35 1.35
C LEU A 116 -2.92 9.24 0.22
N ARG A 117 -1.94 8.75 -0.53
CA ARG A 117 -1.39 9.39 -1.73
C ARG A 117 -1.40 8.46 -2.95
N LEU A 118 -1.61 9.04 -4.12
CA LEU A 118 -1.70 8.31 -5.38
C LEU A 118 -0.51 8.65 -6.28
N HIS A 119 0.22 7.63 -6.75
CA HIS A 119 1.35 7.82 -7.67
C HIS A 119 0.97 7.61 -9.15
N HIS A 120 -0.28 7.23 -9.47
CA HIS A 120 -0.81 7.11 -10.83
C HIS A 120 0.08 6.30 -11.81
N HIS A 121 0.66 5.20 -11.33
CA HIS A 121 1.63 4.38 -12.10
C HIS A 121 2.90 5.12 -12.56
N SER A 122 3.19 6.30 -12.01
CA SER A 122 4.35 7.11 -12.34
C SER A 122 5.45 7.00 -11.30
N VAL A 123 6.66 6.62 -11.75
CA VAL A 123 7.87 6.60 -10.93
C VAL A 123 8.24 8.02 -10.46
N SER A 124 8.06 9.03 -11.31
CA SER A 124 8.39 10.41 -10.95
C SER A 124 7.44 10.99 -9.90
N GLN A 125 6.15 10.61 -9.95
CA GLN A 125 5.21 10.98 -8.89
C GLN A 125 5.54 10.26 -7.58
N LEU A 126 5.89 8.97 -7.62
CA LEU A 126 6.35 8.27 -6.42
C LEU A 126 7.58 8.95 -5.81
N GLU A 127 8.57 9.28 -6.64
CA GLU A 127 9.79 10.01 -6.23
C GLU A 127 9.45 11.35 -5.55
N HIS A 128 8.58 12.16 -6.16
CA HIS A 128 8.12 13.42 -5.60
C HIS A 128 7.40 13.23 -4.25
N LEU A 129 6.46 12.28 -4.17
CA LEU A 129 5.73 11.98 -2.94
C LEU A 129 6.66 11.56 -1.81
N LEU A 130 7.68 10.73 -2.09
CA LEU A 130 8.65 10.31 -1.09
C LEU A 130 9.55 11.46 -0.63
N GLN A 131 9.96 12.34 -1.54
CA GLN A 131 10.79 13.51 -1.22
C GLN A 131 10.05 14.53 -0.35
N GLU A 132 8.83 14.90 -0.72
CA GLU A 132 8.01 15.87 0.03
C GLU A 132 7.65 15.40 1.44
N ASN A 133 7.55 14.08 1.63
CA ASN A 133 7.08 13.49 2.88
C ASN A 133 8.21 12.87 3.71
N LYS A 134 9.48 13.10 3.35
CA LYS A 134 10.63 12.49 4.02
C LYS A 134 10.71 12.89 5.50
N GLY A 135 10.76 11.88 6.37
CA GLY A 135 10.86 12.05 7.83
C GLY A 135 9.55 12.41 8.54
N LEU A 136 8.45 12.61 7.83
CA LEU A 136 7.18 13.08 8.40
C LEU A 136 6.27 11.97 8.97
N TYR A 137 6.60 10.70 8.72
CA TYR A 137 5.77 9.55 9.08
C TYR A 137 6.57 8.49 9.84
N ASN A 138 5.87 7.74 10.70
CA ASN A 138 6.41 6.57 11.38
C ASN A 138 6.62 5.43 10.39
N TYR A 139 5.65 5.22 9.49
CA TYR A 139 5.70 4.21 8.44
C TYR A 139 5.32 4.75 7.07
N TYR A 140 6.00 4.24 6.05
CA TYR A 140 5.71 4.43 4.63
C TYR A 140 5.20 3.11 4.07
N VAL A 141 3.88 3.02 3.89
CA VAL A 141 3.21 1.85 3.33
C VAL A 141 3.08 2.05 1.83
N VAL A 142 3.69 1.18 1.04
CA VAL A 142 3.75 1.30 -0.42
C VAL A 142 3.20 0.02 -1.04
N MET A 143 2.22 0.16 -1.95
CA MET A 143 1.88 -0.90 -2.90
C MET A 143 2.65 -0.64 -4.20
N PRO A 144 3.72 -1.40 -4.50
CA PRO A 144 4.59 -1.12 -5.64
C PRO A 144 3.96 -1.65 -6.94
N HIS A 145 2.83 -1.05 -7.33
CA HIS A 145 2.13 -1.30 -8.60
C HIS A 145 2.75 -0.51 -9.76
N ILE A 146 4.06 -0.47 -9.78
CA ILE A 146 4.85 0.06 -10.87
C ILE A 146 5.48 -1.15 -11.56
N TYR A 147 4.65 -1.85 -12.30
CA TYR A 147 5.10 -2.97 -13.10
C TYR A 147 5.82 -2.39 -14.33
N ALA A 148 7.13 -2.61 -14.41
CA ALA A 148 7.86 -2.43 -15.65
C ALA A 148 7.36 -3.50 -16.63
N LYS A 149 7.11 -3.13 -17.90
CA LYS A 149 6.93 -4.14 -18.95
C LYS A 149 8.13 -5.08 -18.89
N CYS A 150 7.90 -6.37 -18.72
CA CYS A 150 8.97 -7.36 -18.67
C CYS A 150 9.98 -7.17 -19.82
N ALA A 151 11.26 -7.21 -19.45
CA ALA A 151 12.37 -7.76 -20.24
C ALA A 151 13.04 -6.94 -21.37
N THR A 152 13.00 -5.59 -21.38
CA THR A 152 14.00 -4.83 -22.18
C THR A 152 14.73 -3.70 -21.46
N SER A 153 14.32 -3.33 -20.25
CA SER A 153 15.13 -2.43 -19.43
C SER A 153 14.83 -2.64 -17.94
N GLY A 154 15.69 -3.38 -17.25
CA GLY A 154 15.68 -3.51 -15.78
C GLY A 154 15.87 -2.18 -15.03
N HIS A 155 15.88 -1.05 -15.72
CA HIS A 155 16.15 0.28 -15.18
C HIS A 155 15.00 0.82 -14.32
N GLU A 156 13.72 0.59 -14.69
CA GLU A 156 12.58 1.13 -13.91
C GLU A 156 12.37 0.38 -12.58
N ALA A 157 12.41 -0.95 -12.60
CA ALA A 157 12.32 -1.76 -11.37
C ALA A 157 13.46 -1.40 -10.41
N THR A 158 14.69 -1.32 -10.92
CA THR A 158 15.86 -0.87 -10.15
C THR A 158 15.67 0.57 -9.64
N LYS A 159 15.05 1.47 -10.42
CA LYS A 159 14.76 2.83 -9.97
C LYS A 159 13.75 2.85 -8.81
N VAL A 160 12.67 2.07 -8.87
CA VAL A 160 11.70 1.97 -7.77
C VAL A 160 12.35 1.40 -6.52
N GLU A 161 13.13 0.33 -6.64
CA GLU A 161 13.89 -0.24 -5.52
C GLU A 161 14.85 0.78 -4.90
N ASN A 162 15.58 1.54 -5.73
CA ASN A 162 16.48 2.60 -5.25
C ASN A 162 15.74 3.74 -4.53
N LEU A 163 14.55 4.12 -5.01
CA LEU A 163 13.71 5.13 -4.35
C LEU A 163 13.23 4.65 -2.99
N LEU A 164 12.80 3.40 -2.90
CA LEU A 164 12.32 2.80 -1.65
C LEU A 164 13.47 2.54 -0.67
N ALA A 165 14.67 2.21 -1.15
CA ALA A 165 15.87 2.05 -0.34
C ALA A 165 16.33 3.34 0.35
N ALA A 166 15.84 4.51 -0.08
CA ALA A 166 16.10 5.78 0.59
C ALA A 166 15.27 5.98 1.88
N ILE A 167 14.27 5.13 2.11
CA ILE A 167 13.47 5.08 3.34
C ILE A 167 14.19 4.14 4.32
N PRO A 168 14.36 4.52 5.61
CA PRO A 168 14.87 3.59 6.61
C PRO A 168 14.04 2.29 6.61
N SER A 169 14.71 1.13 6.56
CA SER A 169 14.03 -0.15 6.30
C SER A 169 12.99 -0.47 7.38
N GLU A 170 13.27 -0.11 8.63
CA GLU A 170 12.37 -0.28 9.76
C GLU A 170 11.08 0.55 9.67
N LYS A 171 11.04 1.56 8.78
CA LYS A 171 9.87 2.40 8.50
C LYS A 171 9.16 2.01 7.20
N LEU A 172 9.72 1.10 6.41
CA LEU A 172 9.14 0.70 5.15
C LEU A 172 8.18 -0.49 5.34
N VAL A 173 7.02 -0.38 4.70
CA VAL A 173 6.04 -1.46 4.61
C VAL A 173 5.63 -1.65 3.15
N LEU A 174 5.81 -2.85 2.62
CA LEU A 174 5.33 -3.22 1.29
C LEU A 174 4.03 -4.01 1.38
N LEU A 175 3.03 -3.62 0.60
CA LEU A 175 1.79 -4.37 0.46
C LEU A 175 1.64 -4.88 -0.97
N ASP A 176 0.89 -5.96 -1.11
CA ASP A 176 0.51 -6.59 -2.38
C ASP A 176 1.66 -7.31 -3.10
N LYS A 177 2.83 -6.68 -3.22
CA LYS A 177 4.03 -7.25 -3.85
C LYS A 177 5.29 -6.95 -3.07
N ASP A 178 6.07 -7.99 -2.80
CA ASP A 178 7.44 -7.85 -2.28
C ASP A 178 8.42 -7.50 -3.42
N LEU A 179 9.53 -6.87 -3.06
CA LEU A 179 10.63 -6.52 -3.95
C LEU A 179 11.92 -7.20 -3.45
N PRO A 180 12.22 -8.42 -3.91
CA PRO A 180 13.37 -9.20 -3.43
C PRO A 180 14.73 -8.51 -3.63
N GLY A 181 14.84 -7.55 -4.55
CA GLY A 181 16.04 -6.75 -4.76
C GLY A 181 16.30 -5.72 -3.64
N LEU A 182 15.29 -5.41 -2.84
CA LEU A 182 15.39 -4.46 -1.74
C LEU A 182 16.06 -5.11 -0.52
N LYS A 183 17.07 -4.43 0.03
CA LYS A 183 17.82 -4.87 1.22
C LYS A 183 17.27 -4.21 2.48
N GLY A 184 17.49 -4.87 3.62
CA GLY A 184 17.13 -4.38 4.95
C GLY A 184 15.92 -5.11 5.54
N ASP A 185 15.68 -4.86 6.82
CA ASP A 185 14.59 -5.46 7.57
C ASP A 185 13.37 -4.55 7.47
N TYR A 186 12.47 -4.86 6.54
CA TYR A 186 11.22 -4.14 6.30
C TYR A 186 10.03 -5.09 6.38
N ILE A 187 8.83 -4.53 6.60
CA ILE A 187 7.59 -5.30 6.63
C ILE A 187 7.12 -5.55 5.21
N ALA A 188 6.70 -6.76 4.88
CA ALA A 188 6.01 -7.04 3.62
C ALA A 188 4.78 -7.93 3.85
N VAL A 189 3.62 -7.54 3.35
CA VAL A 189 2.44 -8.41 3.27
C VAL A 189 2.09 -8.58 1.79
N TYR A 190 2.46 -9.70 1.21
CA TYR A 190 2.60 -9.85 -0.24
C TYR A 190 1.85 -11.06 -0.81
N GLN A 191 1.62 -11.05 -2.12
CA GLN A 191 1.07 -12.16 -2.88
C GLN A 191 2.15 -12.82 -3.76
N GLU A 192 1.94 -14.08 -4.11
CA GLU A 192 2.76 -14.82 -5.08
C GLU A 192 1.94 -15.04 -6.35
N PHE A 193 1.69 -13.96 -7.10
CA PHE A 193 0.70 -13.91 -8.18
C PHE A 193 0.71 -15.08 -9.17
N ASP A 194 1.88 -15.60 -9.54
CA ASP A 194 2.00 -16.74 -10.46
C ASP A 194 1.56 -18.05 -9.82
N ARG A 195 2.01 -18.30 -8.58
CA ARG A 195 1.62 -19.48 -7.81
C ARG A 195 0.15 -19.41 -7.38
N ASP A 196 -0.31 -18.24 -6.96
CA ASP A 196 -1.64 -18.00 -6.44
C ASP A 196 -2.72 -18.26 -7.51
N ILE A 197 -2.54 -17.72 -8.73
CA ILE A 197 -3.48 -18.01 -9.83
C ILE A 197 -3.41 -19.46 -10.26
N TYR A 198 -2.21 -20.06 -10.31
CA TYR A 198 -2.06 -21.46 -10.69
C TYR A 198 -2.80 -22.38 -9.70
N GLU A 199 -2.56 -22.21 -8.40
CA GLU A 199 -3.19 -23.00 -7.34
C GLU A 199 -4.72 -22.78 -7.32
N ALA A 200 -5.19 -21.55 -7.56
CA ALA A 200 -6.61 -21.27 -7.63
C ALA A 200 -7.29 -21.94 -8.84
N LEU A 201 -6.62 -22.01 -10.00
CA LEU A 201 -7.13 -22.73 -11.16
C LEU A 201 -7.10 -24.24 -10.95
N VAL A 202 -6.08 -24.79 -10.29
CA VAL A 202 -6.05 -26.19 -9.84
C VAL A 202 -7.21 -26.49 -8.90
N ALA A 203 -7.45 -25.61 -7.93
CA ALA A 203 -8.58 -25.73 -7.01
C ALA A 203 -9.94 -25.60 -7.72
N ALA A 204 -10.00 -25.08 -8.95
CA ALA A 204 -11.19 -24.98 -9.77
C ALA A 204 -11.24 -26.04 -10.90
N SER A 205 -10.33 -27.03 -10.92
CA SER A 205 -10.19 -27.95 -12.05
C SER A 205 -11.44 -28.78 -12.34
N ASP A 206 -12.23 -29.12 -11.33
CA ASP A 206 -13.52 -29.81 -11.49
C ASP A 206 -14.55 -28.94 -12.23
N LEU A 207 -14.57 -27.64 -11.96
CA LEU A 207 -15.43 -26.67 -12.66
C LEU A 207 -14.91 -26.38 -14.07
N LEU A 208 -13.59 -26.30 -14.23
CA LEU A 208 -12.92 -25.99 -15.49
C LEU A 208 -12.82 -27.19 -16.45
N ALA A 209 -13.04 -28.42 -15.97
CA ALA A 209 -12.88 -29.64 -16.75
C ALA A 209 -13.71 -29.63 -18.04
N LYS A 210 -14.94 -29.12 -17.96
CA LYS A 210 -15.92 -29.10 -19.07
C LYS A 210 -15.57 -28.12 -20.20
N TYR A 211 -14.73 -27.10 -19.95
CA TYR A 211 -14.36 -26.10 -20.95
C TYR A 211 -13.09 -26.50 -21.68
N GLN A 212 -13.10 -26.55 -23.01
CA GLN A 212 -11.91 -26.90 -23.81
C GLN A 212 -10.89 -25.76 -23.86
N LYS A 213 -11.36 -24.52 -23.89
CA LYS A 213 -10.55 -23.32 -24.06
C LYS A 213 -10.60 -22.42 -22.83
N LEU A 214 -9.47 -21.81 -22.50
CA LEU A 214 -9.33 -20.79 -21.48
C LEU A 214 -8.89 -19.46 -22.09
N VAL A 215 -9.54 -18.37 -21.70
CA VAL A 215 -9.17 -17.03 -22.17
C VAL A 215 -8.87 -16.15 -20.97
N LEU A 216 -7.64 -15.65 -20.88
CA LEU A 216 -7.28 -14.63 -19.90
C LEU A 216 -7.45 -13.24 -20.51
N ILE A 217 -8.27 -12.40 -19.90
CA ILE A 217 -8.37 -10.99 -20.27
C ILE A 217 -7.38 -10.19 -19.41
N PHE A 218 -6.31 -9.73 -20.06
CA PHE A 218 -5.17 -9.04 -19.45
C PHE A 218 -5.03 -7.64 -20.05
N PRO A 219 -5.78 -6.64 -19.53
CA PRO A 219 -5.84 -5.30 -20.09
C PRO A 219 -4.47 -4.59 -20.10
N LYS A 220 -4.20 -3.81 -21.16
CA LYS A 220 -2.94 -3.05 -21.31
C LYS A 220 -2.95 -1.67 -20.66
N ASP A 221 -4.13 -1.08 -20.53
CA ASP A 221 -4.36 0.25 -19.94
C ASP A 221 -4.21 0.23 -18.41
N VAL A 222 -4.38 -0.94 -17.79
CA VAL A 222 -4.09 -1.18 -16.38
C VAL A 222 -2.86 -2.07 -16.23
N ARG A 223 -1.86 -1.61 -15.47
CA ARG A 223 -0.67 -2.42 -15.21
C ARG A 223 -0.98 -3.48 -14.16
N TYR A 224 -0.98 -4.74 -14.57
CA TYR A 224 -1.00 -5.93 -13.73
C TYR A 224 0.36 -6.66 -13.75
N PRO A 225 0.68 -7.50 -12.75
CA PRO A 225 1.86 -8.35 -12.80
C PRO A 225 1.79 -9.37 -13.94
N ASP A 226 2.85 -9.45 -14.75
CA ASP A 226 3.02 -10.50 -15.78
C ASP A 226 3.09 -11.92 -15.15
N ASP A 227 3.35 -12.00 -13.84
CA ASP A 227 3.30 -13.21 -13.04
C ASP A 227 1.94 -13.92 -13.15
N ILE A 228 0.83 -13.17 -13.26
CA ILE A 228 -0.52 -13.74 -13.46
C ILE A 228 -0.57 -14.51 -14.78
N VAL A 229 -0.02 -13.93 -15.84
CA VAL A 229 0.05 -14.57 -17.17
C VAL A 229 0.88 -15.85 -17.11
N ARG A 230 2.02 -15.83 -16.38
CA ARG A 230 2.87 -17.01 -16.18
C ARG A 230 2.11 -18.14 -15.48
N GLY A 231 1.46 -17.85 -14.35
CA GLY A 231 0.67 -18.84 -13.60
C GLY A 231 -0.49 -19.42 -14.41
N PHE A 232 -1.22 -18.57 -15.13
CA PHE A 232 -2.30 -18.98 -16.04
C PHE A 232 -1.80 -19.92 -17.14
N ARG A 233 -0.71 -19.55 -17.84
CA ARG A 233 -0.12 -20.37 -18.91
C ARG A 233 0.34 -21.72 -18.37
N ASN A 234 1.00 -21.74 -17.21
CA ASN A 234 1.46 -22.97 -16.58
C ASN A 234 0.28 -23.92 -16.30
N TYR A 235 -0.84 -23.41 -15.79
CA TYR A 235 -2.05 -24.22 -15.60
C TYR A 235 -2.58 -24.76 -16.94
N ALA A 236 -2.77 -23.87 -17.93
CA ALA A 236 -3.34 -24.27 -19.22
C ALA A 236 -2.50 -25.35 -19.93
N VAL A 237 -1.16 -25.24 -19.90
CA VAL A 237 -0.24 -26.24 -20.45
C VAL A 237 -0.31 -27.55 -19.69
N HIS A 238 -0.26 -27.51 -18.34
CA HIS A 238 -0.31 -28.72 -17.52
C HIS A 238 -1.59 -29.52 -17.78
N TYR A 239 -2.74 -28.85 -17.84
CA TYR A 239 -4.05 -29.49 -18.02
C TYR A 239 -4.49 -29.56 -19.49
N GLN A 240 -3.56 -29.36 -20.43
CA GLN A 240 -3.77 -29.49 -21.88
C GLN A 240 -4.98 -28.72 -22.42
N LYS A 241 -5.19 -27.49 -21.92
CA LYS A 241 -6.25 -26.59 -22.38
C LYS A 241 -5.75 -25.74 -23.54
N GLU A 242 -6.60 -25.53 -24.55
CA GLU A 242 -6.37 -24.43 -25.49
C GLU A 242 -6.42 -23.12 -24.71
N PHE A 243 -5.52 -22.17 -24.97
CA PHE A 243 -5.60 -20.88 -24.30
C PHE A 243 -5.26 -19.68 -25.17
N THR A 244 -5.83 -18.54 -24.81
CA THR A 244 -5.54 -17.23 -25.43
C THR A 244 -5.44 -16.17 -24.34
N ILE A 245 -4.63 -15.14 -24.59
CA ILE A 245 -4.56 -13.96 -23.74
C ILE A 245 -5.03 -12.78 -24.58
N LEU A 246 -6.06 -12.09 -24.10
CA LEU A 246 -6.67 -10.95 -24.77
C LEU A 246 -6.39 -9.67 -24.00
N GLU A 247 -6.03 -8.62 -24.72
CA GLU A 247 -5.76 -7.31 -24.12
C GLU A 247 -7.01 -6.47 -23.90
N THR A 248 -8.12 -6.87 -24.52
CA THR A 248 -9.41 -6.19 -24.42
C THR A 248 -10.52 -7.14 -24.86
N THR A 249 -11.71 -6.92 -24.33
CA THR A 249 -12.95 -7.53 -24.80
C THR A 249 -13.59 -6.77 -25.96
N ILE A 250 -13.07 -5.58 -26.32
CA ILE A 250 -13.57 -4.77 -27.44
C ILE A 250 -13.41 -5.56 -28.75
N ASN A 251 -14.51 -5.69 -29.49
CA ASN A 251 -14.61 -6.46 -30.75
C ASN A 251 -14.32 -7.96 -30.62
N TYR A 252 -14.23 -8.50 -29.40
CA TYR A 252 -14.16 -9.93 -29.17
C TYR A 252 -15.57 -10.46 -28.90
N SER A 253 -15.90 -11.58 -29.54
CA SER A 253 -17.16 -12.31 -29.32
C SER A 253 -16.89 -13.52 -28.44
N ILE A 254 -17.69 -13.71 -27.39
CA ILE A 254 -17.58 -14.90 -26.55
C ILE A 254 -17.86 -16.20 -27.32
N ASP A 255 -17.09 -17.22 -26.99
CA ASP A 255 -17.14 -18.56 -27.55
C ASP A 255 -17.80 -19.50 -26.55
N THR A 256 -18.66 -20.40 -27.01
CA THR A 256 -19.15 -21.51 -26.18
C THR A 256 -18.01 -22.48 -25.83
N ASN A 257 -18.18 -23.31 -24.80
CA ASN A 257 -17.17 -24.27 -24.35
C ASN A 257 -15.82 -23.61 -23.93
N THR A 258 -15.90 -22.34 -23.52
CA THR A 258 -14.76 -21.51 -23.13
C THR A 258 -14.97 -20.91 -21.74
N ALA A 259 -13.92 -20.90 -20.92
CA ALA A 259 -13.90 -20.18 -19.66
C ALA A 259 -13.03 -18.92 -19.75
N TYR A 260 -13.57 -17.80 -19.25
CA TYR A 260 -12.94 -16.49 -19.26
C TYR A 260 -12.44 -16.14 -17.87
N ILE A 261 -11.15 -15.85 -17.75
CA ILE A 261 -10.50 -15.36 -16.54
C ILE A 261 -10.35 -13.84 -16.69
N VAL A 262 -10.92 -13.07 -15.77
CA VAL A 262 -11.13 -11.63 -15.93
C VAL A 262 -10.49 -10.83 -14.79
N LEU A 263 -9.70 -9.81 -15.12
CA LEU A 263 -9.01 -8.97 -14.13
C LEU A 263 -9.77 -7.69 -13.73
N GLU A 264 -10.52 -7.09 -14.65
CA GLU A 264 -11.23 -5.82 -14.45
C GLU A 264 -12.76 -6.00 -14.53
N ASP A 265 -13.49 -5.22 -13.73
CA ASP A 265 -14.95 -5.33 -13.61
C ASP A 265 -15.67 -4.87 -14.89
N SER A 266 -15.06 -3.99 -15.67
CA SER A 266 -15.59 -3.54 -16.96
C SER A 266 -15.66 -4.67 -17.98
N ASP A 267 -14.63 -5.51 -18.05
CA ASP A 267 -14.57 -6.67 -18.94
C ASP A 267 -15.55 -7.75 -18.48
N LEU A 268 -15.68 -7.94 -17.16
CA LEU A 268 -16.67 -8.85 -16.59
C LEU A 268 -18.08 -8.45 -17.01
N ALA A 269 -18.42 -7.18 -16.85
CA ALA A 269 -19.73 -6.66 -17.23
C ALA A 269 -20.01 -6.84 -18.73
N GLU A 270 -19.00 -6.66 -19.59
CA GLU A 270 -19.14 -6.87 -21.02
C GLU A 270 -19.36 -8.35 -21.37
N LEU A 271 -18.59 -9.27 -20.81
CA LEU A 271 -18.79 -10.71 -21.02
C LEU A 271 -20.18 -11.17 -20.59
N VAL A 272 -20.66 -10.71 -19.43
CA VAL A 272 -22.02 -11.02 -18.95
C VAL A 272 -23.08 -10.46 -19.90
N ARG A 273 -22.89 -9.24 -20.44
CA ARG A 273 -23.80 -8.68 -21.45
C ARG A 273 -23.80 -9.50 -22.73
N GLN A 274 -22.63 -9.93 -23.21
CA GLN A 274 -22.53 -10.76 -24.40
C GLN A 274 -23.22 -12.12 -24.20
N ALA A 275 -23.00 -12.77 -23.05
CA ALA A 275 -23.64 -14.05 -22.74
C ALA A 275 -25.17 -13.93 -22.79
N ARG A 276 -25.72 -12.88 -22.18
CA ARG A 276 -27.16 -12.60 -22.23
C ARG A 276 -27.67 -12.33 -23.64
N ARG A 277 -26.97 -11.52 -24.43
CA ARG A 277 -27.36 -11.20 -25.83
C ARG A 277 -27.36 -12.42 -26.73
N SER A 278 -26.39 -13.32 -26.52
CA SER A 278 -26.23 -14.56 -27.27
C SER A 278 -27.04 -15.73 -26.68
N SER A 279 -27.87 -15.47 -25.65
CA SER A 279 -28.67 -16.49 -24.94
C SER A 279 -27.82 -17.66 -24.40
N LEU A 280 -26.59 -17.37 -23.98
CA LEU A 280 -25.65 -18.34 -23.39
C LEU A 280 -25.75 -18.33 -21.86
N THR A 281 -25.72 -19.52 -21.28
CA THR A 281 -25.81 -19.75 -19.84
C THR A 281 -24.42 -19.80 -19.22
N LEU A 282 -24.14 -18.93 -18.25
CA LEU A 282 -22.90 -18.97 -17.49
C LEU A 282 -22.82 -20.23 -16.62
N GLY A 283 -21.62 -20.76 -16.40
CA GLY A 283 -21.40 -22.04 -15.71
C GLY A 283 -21.85 -23.26 -16.51
N LYS A 284 -22.35 -23.10 -17.74
CA LYS A 284 -22.74 -24.21 -18.61
C LYS A 284 -22.17 -24.06 -20.01
N ASP A 285 -22.62 -23.04 -20.74
CA ASP A 285 -22.18 -22.79 -22.12
C ASP A 285 -20.87 -22.00 -22.13
N VAL A 286 -20.71 -21.08 -21.16
CA VAL A 286 -19.53 -20.22 -20.98
C VAL A 286 -19.16 -20.17 -19.50
N GLY A 287 -17.87 -20.22 -19.19
CA GLY A 287 -17.35 -20.07 -17.83
C GLY A 287 -16.83 -18.67 -17.59
N ILE A 288 -17.02 -18.12 -16.39
CA ILE A 288 -16.39 -16.86 -15.97
C ILE A 288 -15.79 -17.02 -14.58
N LEU A 289 -14.52 -16.65 -14.46
CA LEU A 289 -13.74 -16.55 -13.23
C LEU A 289 -13.20 -15.12 -13.11
N ALA A 290 -13.61 -14.36 -12.10
CA ALA A 290 -13.15 -12.97 -11.94
C ALA A 290 -12.11 -12.82 -10.80
N PHE A 291 -11.21 -11.86 -10.92
CA PHE A 291 -10.31 -11.48 -9.84
C PHE A 291 -10.97 -10.52 -8.86
N ASN A 292 -10.55 -10.60 -7.61
CA ASN A 292 -10.93 -9.75 -6.47
C ASN A 292 -12.43 -9.77 -6.16
N GLU A 293 -12.76 -10.22 -4.96
CA GLU A 293 -14.14 -10.27 -4.51
C GLU A 293 -14.75 -8.86 -4.35
N THR A 294 -16.01 -8.70 -4.77
CA THR A 294 -16.81 -7.50 -4.52
C THR A 294 -18.28 -7.89 -4.30
N PRO A 295 -19.03 -7.15 -3.45
CA PRO A 295 -20.46 -7.44 -3.21
C PRO A 295 -21.31 -7.54 -4.50
N LEU A 296 -20.93 -6.79 -5.55
CA LEU A 296 -21.62 -6.84 -6.83
C LEU A 296 -21.44 -8.19 -7.55
N LYS A 297 -20.29 -8.85 -7.40
CA LYS A 297 -20.01 -10.15 -8.01
C LYS A 297 -20.84 -11.28 -7.38
N GLU A 298 -21.28 -11.12 -6.13
CA GLU A 298 -22.14 -12.10 -5.46
C GLU A 298 -23.53 -12.17 -6.08
N VAL A 299 -24.05 -11.02 -6.51
CA VAL A 299 -25.42 -10.88 -7.03
C VAL A 299 -25.47 -10.90 -8.56
N LEU A 300 -24.36 -10.65 -9.24
CA LEU A 300 -24.30 -10.63 -10.70
C LEU A 300 -24.40 -12.05 -11.27
N ALA A 301 -25.37 -12.27 -12.16
CA ALA A 301 -25.57 -13.52 -12.91
C ALA A 301 -25.56 -14.78 -12.02
N ASP A 302 -26.36 -14.72 -10.95
CA ASP A 302 -26.51 -15.80 -9.95
C ASP A 302 -25.19 -16.17 -9.24
N GLY A 303 -24.27 -15.21 -9.19
CA GLY A 303 -23.00 -15.29 -8.50
C GLY A 303 -21.84 -15.60 -9.44
N ILE A 304 -20.86 -14.69 -9.47
CA ILE A 304 -19.62 -14.85 -10.21
C ILE A 304 -18.58 -15.59 -9.35
N THR A 305 -18.04 -16.70 -9.84
CA THR A 305 -16.90 -17.39 -9.25
C THR A 305 -15.69 -16.45 -9.27
N VAL A 306 -15.00 -16.31 -8.14
CA VAL A 306 -13.84 -15.41 -8.05
C VAL A 306 -12.60 -16.06 -7.48
N VAL A 307 -11.46 -15.49 -7.81
CA VAL A 307 -10.19 -15.66 -7.09
C VAL A 307 -9.84 -14.35 -6.41
N SER A 308 -9.46 -14.38 -5.14
CA SER A 308 -9.19 -13.15 -4.38
C SER A 308 -8.17 -13.39 -3.29
N THR A 309 -7.28 -12.42 -3.09
CA THR A 309 -6.55 -12.30 -1.84
C THR A 309 -7.48 -11.82 -0.72
N ASP A 310 -7.09 -12.06 0.52
CA ASP A 310 -7.80 -11.53 1.69
C ASP A 310 -7.35 -10.09 1.99
N HIS A 311 -8.01 -9.13 1.36
CA HIS A 311 -7.66 -7.71 1.44
C HIS A 311 -7.84 -7.12 2.85
N GLU A 312 -8.78 -7.63 3.64
CA GLU A 312 -8.95 -7.19 5.02
C GLU A 312 -7.79 -7.69 5.87
N LEU A 313 -7.45 -8.98 5.75
CA LEU A 313 -6.32 -9.55 6.47
C LEU A 313 -5.00 -8.91 6.08
N MET A 314 -4.82 -8.50 4.82
CA MET A 314 -3.63 -7.79 4.36
C MET A 314 -3.41 -6.50 5.17
N GLY A 315 -4.45 -5.66 5.28
CA GLY A 315 -4.38 -4.41 6.04
C GLY A 315 -4.20 -4.65 7.54
N ARG A 316 -4.95 -5.60 8.13
CA ARG A 316 -4.82 -5.96 9.54
C ARG A 316 -3.43 -6.50 9.88
N THR A 317 -2.88 -7.39 9.05
CA THR A 317 -1.54 -7.97 9.26
C THR A 317 -0.47 -6.89 9.23
N ALA A 318 -0.53 -5.99 8.24
CA ALA A 318 0.41 -4.87 8.16
C ALA A 318 0.33 -3.95 9.39
N ALA A 319 -0.89 -3.62 9.84
CA ALA A 319 -1.11 -2.84 11.05
C ALA A 319 -0.46 -3.49 12.29
N LEU A 320 -0.71 -4.79 12.49
CA LEU A 320 -0.18 -5.55 13.62
C LEU A 320 1.35 -5.64 13.58
N LEU A 321 1.95 -5.82 12.42
CA LEU A 321 3.42 -5.85 12.28
C LEU A 321 4.04 -4.49 12.61
N MET A 322 3.40 -3.38 12.19
CA MET A 322 3.82 -2.02 12.54
C MET A 322 3.72 -1.77 14.05
N LEU A 323 2.58 -2.07 14.67
CA LEU A 323 2.34 -1.86 16.11
C LEU A 323 3.27 -2.68 16.99
N ASN A 324 3.66 -3.88 16.55
CA ASN A 324 4.58 -4.76 17.28
C ASN A 324 6.05 -4.56 16.87
N HIS A 325 6.35 -3.61 15.97
CA HIS A 325 7.69 -3.37 15.42
C HIS A 325 8.38 -4.64 14.87
N ARG A 326 7.61 -5.51 14.21
CA ARG A 326 8.09 -6.79 13.64
C ARG A 326 8.33 -6.64 12.14
N ALA A 327 9.60 -6.51 11.75
CA ALA A 327 10.01 -6.49 10.35
C ALA A 327 9.94 -7.89 9.73
N GLU A 328 8.75 -8.28 9.26
CA GLU A 328 8.49 -9.61 8.71
C GLU A 328 7.84 -9.56 7.34
N LYS A 329 8.16 -10.59 6.55
CA LYS A 329 7.54 -10.84 5.25
C LYS A 329 6.50 -11.96 5.40
N VAL A 330 5.24 -11.62 5.18
CA VAL A 330 4.09 -12.52 5.34
C VAL A 330 3.38 -12.68 4.00
N LYS A 331 3.31 -13.90 3.48
CA LYS A 331 2.46 -14.21 2.33
C LYS A 331 1.00 -14.08 2.75
N ASN A 332 0.25 -13.23 2.06
CA ASN A 332 -1.17 -13.06 2.31
C ASN A 332 -1.96 -14.23 1.69
N PRO A 333 -3.02 -14.74 2.36
CA PRO A 333 -3.86 -15.79 1.80
C PRO A 333 -4.52 -15.39 0.47
N PHE A 334 -4.65 -16.38 -0.41
CA PHE A 334 -5.34 -16.27 -1.70
C PHE A 334 -6.32 -17.43 -1.85
N LYS A 335 -7.57 -17.15 -2.21
CA LYS A 335 -8.66 -18.14 -2.19
C LYS A 335 -9.52 -18.09 -3.45
N LEU A 336 -10.04 -19.27 -3.81
CA LEU A 336 -11.12 -19.45 -4.77
C LEU A 336 -12.46 -19.40 -4.02
N ILE A 337 -13.40 -18.59 -4.51
CA ILE A 337 -14.79 -18.55 -4.05
C ILE A 337 -15.66 -19.06 -5.19
N ARG A 338 -16.25 -20.25 -5.00
CA ARG A 338 -17.05 -20.95 -6.00
C ARG A 338 -18.47 -20.41 -6.06
N ARG A 339 -18.96 -20.07 -7.26
CA ARG A 339 -20.35 -19.65 -7.54
C ARG A 339 -20.82 -20.20 -8.89
N SER A 340 -21.98 -19.75 -9.37
CA SER A 340 -22.67 -20.35 -10.52
C SER A 340 -22.04 -20.04 -11.88
N SER A 341 -21.17 -19.02 -11.99
CA SER A 341 -20.64 -18.60 -13.29
C SER A 341 -19.56 -19.52 -13.87
N LEU A 342 -19.05 -20.48 -13.10
CA LEU A 342 -18.03 -21.45 -13.51
C LEU A 342 -18.46 -22.84 -13.06
#